data_AF-A0A2V7X372-F1
#
_entry.id   AF-A0A2V7X372-F1
#
_cell.length_a   1.000
_cell.length_b   1.000
_cell.length_c   1.000
_cell.angle_alpha   90.00
_cell.angle_beta   90.00
_cell.angle_gamma   90.00
#
_symmetry.space_group_name_H-M   'P 1'
#
loop_
_entity.id
_entity.type
_entity.pdbx_description
1 polymer ?
#
loop_
_entity_poly.entity_id
_entity_poly.type
_entity_poly.pdbx_seq_one_letter_code
_entity_poly.pdbx_strand_id
1 'polypeptide(L)'
;MHARFAILILATATLFACTQQEAPSAPDPQTLLQAIPAASSAEYEHIRDMKTWRNPYLIVRSDGVAIYDVADSAEIRLKPDELLPALAKLPASNWPYGRVVAAAETTTRTSDQDAAAIRRNKGIIGGILEGAHIAVKWVPTT
;
A
#
# COMPACT_ATOMS: atom_id res chain seq x y z
N MET A 1 56.52 -58.00 -29.64
CA MET A 1 55.91 -57.42 -30.86
C MET A 1 54.74 -56.56 -30.40
N HIS A 2 54.65 -55.34 -30.93
CA HIS A 2 53.95 -54.18 -30.40
C HIS A 2 52.41 -54.28 -30.40
N ALA A 3 51.76 -53.66 -29.41
CA ALA A 3 50.67 -52.70 -29.67
C ALA A 3 50.39 -51.85 -28.42
N ARG A 4 50.78 -50.57 -28.50
CA ARG A 4 50.38 -49.51 -27.58
C ARG A 4 49.01 -49.01 -28.02
N PHE A 5 48.01 -49.03 -27.15
CA PHE A 5 46.78 -48.25 -27.35
C PHE A 5 46.72 -47.18 -26.27
N ALA A 6 47.10 -45.96 -26.65
CA ALA A 6 46.85 -44.76 -25.87
C ALA A 6 45.40 -44.35 -26.09
N ILE A 7 44.57 -44.45 -25.05
CA ILE A 7 43.20 -43.95 -25.06
C ILE A 7 43.27 -42.53 -24.49
N LEU A 8 43.17 -41.54 -25.38
CA LEU A 8 42.95 -40.13 -25.03
C LEU A 8 41.51 -39.99 -24.53
N ILE A 9 41.33 -39.85 -23.21
CA ILE A 9 40.02 -39.50 -22.63
C ILE A 9 39.85 -37.99 -22.80
N LEU A 10 38.97 -37.61 -23.73
CA LEU A 10 38.48 -36.24 -23.90
C LEU A 10 37.66 -35.86 -22.65
N ALA A 11 38.15 -34.91 -21.86
CA ALA A 11 37.39 -34.33 -20.76
C ALA A 11 36.35 -33.33 -21.32
N THR A 12 35.10 -33.76 -21.43
CA THR A 12 33.98 -32.85 -21.73
C THR A 12 33.54 -32.15 -20.45
N ALA A 13 33.98 -30.91 -20.26
CA ALA A 13 33.47 -30.04 -19.21
C ALA A 13 32.07 -29.54 -19.60
N THR A 14 31.03 -30.13 -19.02
CA THR A 14 29.65 -29.62 -19.12
C THR A 14 29.51 -28.38 -18.24
N LEU A 15 29.50 -27.20 -18.85
CA LEU A 15 29.09 -25.97 -18.19
C LEU A 15 27.58 -26.06 -17.90
N PHE A 16 27.22 -26.41 -16.68
CA PHE A 16 25.87 -26.17 -16.15
C PHE A 16 25.70 -24.67 -15.97
N ALA A 17 25.27 -23.98 -17.03
CA ALA A 17 24.69 -22.65 -16.90
C ALA A 17 23.34 -22.81 -16.18
N CYS A 18 23.34 -22.66 -14.86
CA CYS A 18 22.10 -22.45 -14.11
C CYS A 18 21.47 -21.15 -14.60
N THR A 19 20.50 -21.26 -15.50
CA THR A 19 19.52 -20.20 -15.74
C THR A 19 18.77 -19.98 -14.42
N GLN A 20 19.13 -18.95 -13.66
CA GLN A 20 18.29 -18.47 -12.57
C GLN A 20 16.99 -17.99 -13.21
N GLN A 21 15.93 -18.78 -13.01
CA GLN A 21 14.58 -18.38 -13.38
C GLN A 21 14.13 -17.35 -12.35
N GLU A 22 14.24 -16.07 -12.69
CA GLU A 22 13.65 -14.98 -11.92
C GLU A 22 12.16 -15.28 -11.76
N ALA A 23 11.71 -15.54 -10.54
CA ALA A 23 10.28 -15.69 -10.27
C ALA A 23 9.56 -14.38 -10.64
N PRO A 24 8.31 -14.43 -11.13
CA PRO A 24 7.56 -13.20 -11.38
C PRO A 24 7.52 -12.36 -10.10
N SER A 25 8.00 -11.11 -10.18
CA SER A 25 7.86 -10.15 -9.08
C SER A 25 6.38 -9.99 -8.73
N ALA A 26 6.06 -9.91 -7.43
CA ALA A 26 4.71 -9.62 -7.00
C ALA A 26 4.21 -8.32 -7.66
N PRO A 27 2.91 -8.22 -8.02
CA PRO A 27 2.36 -6.99 -8.58
C PRO A 27 2.62 -5.80 -7.66
N ASP A 28 2.89 -4.63 -8.24
CA ASP A 28 3.07 -3.42 -7.45
C ASP A 28 1.77 -3.06 -6.69
N PRO A 29 1.86 -2.36 -5.54
CA PRO A 29 0.69 -2.05 -4.73
C PRO A 29 -0.41 -1.28 -5.47
N GLN A 30 -0.03 -0.40 -6.40
CA GLN A 30 -1.00 0.39 -7.14
C GLN A 30 -1.80 -0.49 -8.10
N THR A 31 -1.16 -1.43 -8.80
CA THR A 31 -1.84 -2.45 -9.61
C THR A 31 -2.83 -3.28 -8.78
N LEU A 32 -2.42 -3.73 -7.58
CA LEU A 32 -3.32 -4.47 -6.67
C LEU A 32 -4.53 -3.63 -6.25
N LEU A 33 -4.30 -2.38 -5.88
CA LEU A 33 -5.36 -1.46 -5.47
C LEU A 33 -6.32 -1.19 -6.63
N GLN A 34 -5.82 -1.00 -7.85
CA GLN A 34 -6.65 -0.73 -9.03
C GLN A 34 -7.57 -1.90 -9.44
N ALA A 35 -7.32 -3.12 -8.95
CA ALA A 35 -8.23 -4.26 -9.13
C ALA A 35 -9.53 -4.14 -8.31
N ILE A 36 -9.53 -3.34 -7.23
CA ILE A 36 -10.75 -3.00 -6.47
C ILE A 36 -11.61 -2.08 -7.34
N PRO A 37 -12.95 -2.23 -7.39
CA PRO A 37 -13.82 -1.33 -8.17
C PRO A 37 -13.61 0.14 -7.83
N ALA A 38 -13.83 1.03 -8.81
CA ALA A 38 -13.82 2.47 -8.56
C ALA A 38 -14.82 2.84 -7.45
N ALA A 39 -14.54 3.93 -6.74
CA ALA A 39 -15.39 4.41 -5.66
C ALA A 39 -16.84 4.63 -6.13
N SER A 40 -17.80 4.09 -5.38
CA SER A 40 -19.24 4.33 -5.61
C SER A 40 -19.74 5.42 -4.68
N SER A 41 -19.80 6.66 -5.18
CA SER A 41 -20.23 7.84 -4.40
C SER A 41 -21.59 7.64 -3.72
N ALA A 42 -22.54 6.95 -4.37
CA ALA A 42 -23.85 6.64 -3.80
C ALA A 42 -23.79 5.87 -2.46
N GLU A 43 -22.79 5.00 -2.31
CA GLU A 43 -22.61 4.13 -1.14
C GLU A 43 -22.10 4.89 0.10
N TYR A 44 -21.42 6.02 -0.08
CA TYR A 44 -20.68 6.64 1.03
C TYR A 44 -20.93 8.14 1.20
N GLU A 45 -21.44 8.85 0.19
CA GLU A 45 -21.61 10.31 0.28
C GLU A 45 -22.56 10.70 1.41
N HIS A 46 -23.62 9.94 1.64
CA HIS A 46 -24.61 10.21 2.68
C HIS A 46 -24.08 9.98 4.11
N ILE A 47 -22.95 9.29 4.28
CA ILE A 47 -22.33 9.02 5.58
C ILE A 47 -21.75 10.33 6.13
N ARG A 48 -22.28 10.80 7.26
CA ARG A 48 -21.82 12.01 7.96
C ARG A 48 -21.07 11.67 9.24
N ASP A 49 -21.59 10.71 9.99
CA ASP A 49 -20.94 10.14 11.16
C ASP A 49 -19.98 9.03 10.73
N MET A 50 -18.71 9.16 11.06
CA MET A 50 -17.68 8.20 10.67
C MET A 50 -17.74 6.89 11.47
N LYS A 51 -18.61 6.78 12.47
CA LYS A 51 -18.84 5.52 13.21
C LYS A 51 -19.37 4.38 12.32
N THR A 52 -20.07 4.70 11.24
CA THR A 52 -20.61 3.70 10.30
C THR A 52 -19.74 3.52 9.06
N TRP A 53 -18.60 4.20 8.98
CA TRP A 53 -17.66 4.04 7.88
C TRP A 53 -17.04 2.63 7.91
N ARG A 54 -17.04 1.94 6.76
CA ARG A 54 -16.55 0.55 6.65
C ARG A 54 -15.33 0.37 5.76
N ASN A 55 -15.00 1.37 4.95
CA ASN A 55 -13.77 1.39 4.17
C ASN A 55 -12.58 1.75 5.07
N PRO A 56 -11.32 1.73 4.58
CA PRO A 56 -10.19 2.13 5.40
C PRO A 56 -10.34 3.59 5.85
N TYR A 57 -9.90 3.86 7.08
CA TYR A 57 -9.94 5.18 7.69
C TYR A 57 -8.51 5.62 8.01
N LEU A 58 -8.12 6.79 7.53
CA LEU A 58 -6.78 7.35 7.68
C LEU A 58 -6.77 8.48 8.69
N ILE A 59 -5.70 8.55 9.47
CA ILE A 59 -5.43 9.67 10.38
C ILE A 59 -4.12 10.30 9.93
N VAL A 60 -4.18 11.54 9.45
CA VAL A 60 -3.01 12.34 9.07
C VAL A 60 -2.39 12.93 10.33
N ARG A 61 -1.07 12.76 10.47
CA ARG A 61 -0.31 13.13 11.67
C ARG A 61 0.88 14.01 11.27
N SER A 62 1.55 14.62 12.25
CA SER A 62 2.78 15.38 11.99
C SER A 62 3.94 14.46 11.58
N ASP A 63 3.96 13.22 12.07
CA ASP A 63 4.96 12.20 11.80
C ASP A 63 4.65 11.29 10.60
N GLY A 64 3.47 11.41 9.98
CA GLY A 64 3.09 10.62 8.81
C GLY A 64 1.59 10.39 8.70
N VAL A 65 1.20 9.13 8.57
CA VAL A 65 -0.20 8.69 8.48
C VAL A 65 -0.41 7.44 9.33
N ALA A 66 -1.62 7.25 9.83
CA ALA A 66 -2.04 5.98 10.40
C ALA A 66 -3.25 5.42 9.66
N ILE A 67 -3.32 4.09 9.53
CA ILE A 67 -4.56 3.38 9.22
C ILE A 67 -5.20 3.00 10.55
N TYR A 68 -6.48 3.35 10.73
CA TYR A 68 -7.24 2.97 11.91
C TYR A 68 -7.82 1.55 11.71
N ASP A 69 -7.40 0.64 12.58
CA ASP A 69 -7.95 -0.71 12.68
C ASP A 69 -9.11 -0.69 13.67
N VAL A 70 -10.32 -0.88 13.16
CA VAL A 70 -11.56 -0.90 13.96
C VAL A 70 -11.65 -2.16 14.82
N ALA A 71 -11.12 -3.30 14.36
CA ALA A 71 -11.23 -4.57 15.07
C ALA A 71 -10.45 -4.54 16.39
N ASP A 72 -9.22 -4.02 16.32
CA ASP A 72 -8.32 -3.91 17.47
C ASP A 72 -8.35 -2.53 18.14
N SER A 73 -9.15 -1.58 17.60
CA SER A 73 -9.16 -0.18 18.02
C SER A 73 -7.75 0.43 18.06
N ALA A 74 -6.94 0.13 17.04
CA ALA A 74 -5.51 0.44 17.00
C ALA A 74 -5.14 1.33 15.80
N GLU A 75 -4.06 2.08 15.92
CA GLU A 75 -3.48 2.88 14.82
C GLU A 75 -2.22 2.18 14.28
N ILE A 76 -2.25 1.78 13.02
CA ILE A 76 -1.06 1.30 12.31
C ILE A 76 -0.36 2.52 11.71
N ARG A 77 0.71 2.99 12.37
CA ARG A 77 1.49 4.16 11.93
C ARG A 77 2.43 3.82 10.79
N LEU A 78 2.48 4.69 9.80
CA LEU A 78 3.20 4.53 8.55
C LEU A 78 3.86 5.84 8.13
N LYS A 79 4.97 5.72 7.43
CA LYS A 79 5.45 6.82 6.58
C LYS A 79 4.56 6.96 5.35
N PRO A 80 4.49 8.15 4.71
CA PRO A 80 3.64 8.34 3.53
C PRO A 80 3.88 7.35 2.38
N ASP A 81 5.13 6.96 2.14
CA ASP A 81 5.54 6.00 1.09
C ASP A 81 5.14 4.55 1.39
N GLU A 82 4.84 4.23 2.65
CA GLU A 82 4.38 2.91 3.08
C GLU A 82 2.85 2.74 2.95
N LEU A 83 2.12 3.82 2.64
CA LEU A 83 0.67 3.84 2.63
C LEU A 83 0.05 2.90 1.57
N LEU A 84 0.47 2.99 0.30
CA LEU A 84 -0.09 2.14 -0.75
C LEU A 84 0.22 0.65 -0.51
N PRO A 85 1.47 0.24 -0.17
CA PRO A 85 1.75 -1.14 0.24
C PRO A 85 0.87 -1.63 1.38
N ALA A 86 0.57 -0.79 2.38
CA ALA A 86 -0.27 -1.18 3.51
C ALA A 86 -1.74 -1.34 3.09
N LEU A 87 -2.29 -0.40 2.33
CA LEU A 87 -3.66 -0.49 1.82
C LEU A 87 -3.87 -1.69 0.89
N ALA A 88 -2.89 -2.01 0.04
CA ALA A 88 -2.94 -3.15 -0.88
C ALA A 88 -2.96 -4.52 -0.17
N LYS A 89 -2.48 -4.58 1.08
CA LYS A 89 -2.50 -5.81 1.89
C LYS A 89 -3.84 -6.03 2.60
N LEU A 90 -4.72 -5.04 2.63
CA LEU A 90 -6.04 -5.19 3.25
C LEU A 90 -6.90 -6.15 2.40
N PRO A 91 -7.70 -7.01 3.05
CA PRO A 91 -8.57 -7.92 2.31
C PRO A 91 -9.67 -7.14 1.59
N ALA A 92 -10.20 -7.72 0.50
CA ALA A 92 -11.24 -7.08 -0.32
C ALA A 92 -12.50 -6.68 0.49
N SER A 93 -12.79 -7.36 1.59
CA SER A 93 -13.88 -7.03 2.52
C SER A 93 -13.77 -5.66 3.17
N ASN A 94 -12.57 -5.06 3.17
CA ASN A 94 -12.34 -3.70 3.67
C ASN A 94 -12.70 -2.62 2.64
N TRP A 95 -13.16 -2.98 1.44
CA TRP A 95 -13.49 -2.03 0.37
C TRP A 95 -14.95 -2.10 -0.11
N PRO A 96 -15.96 -2.18 0.79
CA PRO A 96 -17.36 -2.30 0.37
C PRO A 96 -17.86 -1.12 -0.49
N TYR A 97 -17.22 0.05 -0.41
CA TYR A 97 -17.60 1.24 -1.19
C TYR A 97 -16.74 1.46 -2.46
N GLY A 98 -15.94 0.46 -2.84
CA GLY A 98 -14.90 0.60 -3.86
C GLY A 98 -13.65 1.31 -3.33
N ARG A 99 -12.77 1.75 -4.22
CA ARG A 99 -11.49 2.45 -3.90
C ARG A 99 -11.72 3.85 -3.35
N VAL A 100 -12.16 3.93 -2.10
CA VAL A 100 -12.31 5.18 -1.35
C VAL A 100 -11.80 4.98 0.07
N VAL A 101 -11.18 5.99 0.65
CA VAL A 101 -10.82 6.03 2.06
C VAL A 101 -11.45 7.25 2.71
N ALA A 102 -11.77 7.15 4.00
CA ALA A 102 -12.02 8.35 4.81
C ALA A 102 -10.68 8.81 5.39
N ALA A 103 -10.51 10.12 5.56
CA ALA A 103 -9.30 10.67 6.15
C ALA A 103 -9.60 11.88 7.05
N ALA A 104 -9.02 11.89 8.23
CA ALA A 104 -9.06 13.02 9.17
C ALA A 104 -7.65 13.44 9.56
N GLU A 105 -7.52 14.64 10.11
CA GLU A 105 -6.29 15.06 10.80
C GLU A 105 -6.37 14.66 12.28
N THR A 106 -5.22 14.38 12.90
CA THR A 106 -5.17 14.15 14.35
C THR A 106 -5.69 15.37 15.11
N THR A 107 -6.58 15.16 16.08
CA THR A 107 -7.24 16.23 16.86
C THR A 107 -6.53 16.57 18.17
N THR A 108 -5.43 15.88 18.48
CA THR A 108 -4.59 16.17 19.64
C THR A 108 -4.03 17.58 19.56
N ARG A 109 -3.94 18.29 20.70
CA ARG A 109 -3.36 19.65 20.77
C ARG A 109 -1.97 19.66 20.13
N THR A 110 -1.87 20.30 18.97
CA THR A 110 -0.65 20.37 18.15
C THR A 110 0.03 21.72 18.31
N SER A 111 1.36 21.73 18.34
CA SER A 111 2.12 22.98 18.16
C SER A 111 1.91 23.56 16.74
N ASP A 112 2.28 24.82 16.51
CA ASP A 112 2.23 25.42 15.17
C ASP A 112 3.09 24.64 14.15
N GLN A 113 4.22 24.08 14.61
CA GLN A 113 5.10 23.23 13.82
C GLN A 113 4.41 21.91 13.44
N ASP A 114 3.74 21.27 14.40
CA ASP A 114 2.96 20.05 14.13
C ASP A 114 1.82 20.33 13.15
N ALA A 115 1.12 21.46 13.31
CA ALA A 115 0.05 21.85 12.39
C ALA A 115 0.58 22.06 10.96
N ALA A 116 1.76 22.68 10.81
CA ALA A 116 2.42 22.82 9.51
C ALA A 116 2.82 21.46 8.91
N ALA A 117 3.37 20.56 9.74
CA ALA A 117 3.73 19.21 9.32
C ALA A 117 2.50 18.38 8.88
N ILE A 118 1.39 18.46 9.63
CA ILE A 118 0.11 17.82 9.29
C ILE A 118 -0.40 18.30 7.93
N ARG A 119 -0.44 19.62 7.69
CA ARG A 119 -0.87 20.17 6.39
C ARG A 119 0.02 19.68 5.23
N ARG A 120 1.34 19.62 5.44
CA ARG A 120 2.27 19.07 4.45
C ARG A 120 1.98 17.59 4.19
N ASN A 121 1.85 16.78 5.24
CA ASN A 121 1.59 15.35 5.11
C ASN A 121 0.24 15.09 4.44
N LYS A 122 -0.80 15.88 4.77
CA LYS A 122 -2.11 15.82 4.11
C LYS A 122 -2.00 15.98 2.60
N GLY A 123 -1.22 16.96 2.14
CA GLY A 123 -0.98 17.17 0.71
C GLY A 123 -0.24 15.99 0.05
N ILE A 124 0.81 15.48 0.70
CA ILE A 124 1.57 14.32 0.21
C ILE A 124 0.67 13.08 0.10
N ILE A 125 -0.06 12.76 1.17
CA ILE A 125 -0.96 11.62 1.24
C ILE A 125 -2.08 11.75 0.20
N GLY A 126 -2.66 12.94 0.07
CA GLY A 126 -3.65 13.23 -0.96
C GLY A 126 -3.14 12.94 -2.37
N GLY A 127 -1.94 13.42 -2.70
CA GLY A 127 -1.32 13.17 -4.01
C GLY A 127 -0.98 11.69 -4.25
N ILE A 128 -0.55 10.96 -3.22
CA ILE A 128 -0.29 9.51 -3.31
C ILE A 128 -1.59 8.75 -3.61
N LEU A 129 -2.67 9.07 -2.90
CA LEU A 129 -3.98 8.42 -3.10
C LEU A 129 -4.59 8.77 -4.45
N GLU A 130 -4.48 10.03 -4.87
CA GLU A 130 -4.91 10.49 -6.19
C GLU A 130 -4.17 9.76 -7.32
N GLY A 131 -2.84 9.67 -7.23
CA GLY A 131 -2.03 8.93 -8.21
C GLY A 131 -2.39 7.45 -8.31
N ALA A 132 -2.88 6.85 -7.22
CA ALA A 132 -3.37 5.48 -7.18
C ALA A 132 -4.86 5.31 -7.55
N HIS A 133 -5.55 6.39 -7.93
CA HIS A 133 -6.98 6.42 -8.25
C HIS A 133 -7.87 5.96 -7.07
N ILE A 134 -7.52 6.41 -5.87
CA ILE A 134 -8.29 6.22 -4.64
C ILE A 134 -8.97 7.54 -4.29
N ALA A 135 -10.30 7.52 -4.21
CA ALA A 135 -11.06 8.68 -3.75
C ALA A 135 -10.83 8.92 -2.24
N VAL A 136 -10.89 10.19 -1.83
CA VAL A 136 -10.71 10.55 -0.41
C VAL A 136 -11.92 11.32 0.08
N LYS A 137 -12.57 10.81 1.13
CA LYS A 137 -13.57 11.53 1.90
C LYS A 137 -12.89 12.20 3.09
N TRP A 138 -12.59 13.49 2.94
CA TRP A 138 -12.03 14.27 4.04
C TRP A 138 -13.09 14.55 5.11
N VAL A 139 -12.79 14.14 6.34
CA VAL A 139 -13.61 14.42 7.51
C VAL A 139 -13.24 15.81 8.01
N PRO A 140 -14.21 16.73 8.18
CA PRO A 140 -13.94 18.05 8.73
C PRO A 140 -13.31 17.95 10.12
N THR A 141 -12.27 18.72 10.35
CA THR A 141 -11.76 18.98 11.71
C THR A 141 -12.76 19.90 12.42
N THR A 142 -13.43 19.40 13.46
CA THR A 142 -14.29 20.20 14.35
C THR A 142 -13.48 20.86 15.46
#